data_AF-A0A183VBJ4-F1
#
_entry.id   AF-A0A183VBJ4-F1
#
_cell.length_a   1.000
_cell.length_b   1.000
_cell.length_c   1.000
_cell.angle_alpha   90.00
_cell.angle_beta   90.00
_cell.angle_gamma   90.00
#
_symmetry.space_group_name_H-M   'P 1'
#
loop_
_entity.id
_entity.type
_entity.pdbx_description
1 polymer ?
#
loop_
_entity_poly.entity_id
_entity_poly.type
_entity_poly.pdbx_seq_one_letter_code
_entity_poly.pdbx_strand_id
1 'polypeptide(L)' 'MEPRIQTFGDCSIAKGYKSLGFSPINKTPRLAHDHNEYLEERTFLRGIEIYEKVILKLGDLPEDKSN' A
#
# COMPACT_ATOMS: atom_id res chain seq x y z
N MET A 1 1.79 -3.31 -19.82
CA MET A 1 2.18 -2.35 -18.76
C MET A 1 1.71 -2.93 -17.44
N GLU A 2 2.62 -3.42 -16.61
CA GLU A 2 2.26 -4.11 -15.38
C GLU A 2 1.79 -3.11 -14.29
N PRO A 3 0.78 -3.47 -13.47
CA PRO A 3 0.42 -2.69 -12.30
C PRO A 3 1.56 -2.77 -11.28
N ARG A 4 2.48 -1.81 -11.32
CA ARG A 4 3.57 -1.71 -10.36
C ARG A 4 3.00 -1.17 -9.05
N ILE A 5 2.80 -2.04 -8.08
CA ILE A 5 2.64 -1.63 -6.68
C ILE A 5 3.91 -0.88 -6.31
N GLN A 6 3.82 0.38 -5.89
CA GLN A 6 4.96 1.07 -5.25
C GLN A 6 5.13 0.45 -3.87
N THR A 7 5.79 -0.70 -3.83
CA THR A 7 6.38 -1.23 -2.61
C THR A 7 7.57 -0.33 -2.29
N PHE A 8 7.39 0.60 -1.35
CA PHE A 8 8.55 1.20 -0.69
C PHE A 8 9.18 0.08 0.15
N GLY A 9 10.48 -0.16 -0.06
CA GLY A 9 11.17 -1.40 0.26
C GLY A 9 10.93 -1.96 1.65
N ASP A 10 11.20 -3.26 1.78
CA ASP A 10 11.09 -4.06 3.01
C ASP A 10 11.57 -3.27 4.23
N CYS A 11 10.62 -2.74 5.00
CA CYS A 11 10.91 -2.05 6.24
C CYS A 11 11.36 -3.11 7.25
N SER A 12 12.66 -3.36 7.23
CA SER A 12 13.36 -4.14 8.24
C SER A 12 13.31 -3.40 9.57
N ILE A 13 12.24 -3.67 10.31
CA ILE A 13 12.28 -4.10 11.71
C ILE A 13 13.28 -3.31 12.59
N ALA A 14 12.86 -2.13 13.08
CA ALA A 14 13.51 -1.52 14.26
C ALA A 14 13.06 -2.19 15.58
N LYS A 15 11.96 -2.98 15.58
CA LYS A 15 11.29 -3.50 16.79
C LYS A 15 10.76 -4.95 16.75
N GLY A 16 11.02 -5.71 15.70
CA GLY A 16 10.52 -7.10 15.53
C GLY A 16 9.25 -7.25 14.68
N TYR A 17 8.58 -6.17 14.30
CA TYR A 17 7.27 -6.24 13.65
C TYR A 17 7.34 -6.43 12.13
N LYS A 18 6.57 -7.40 11.61
CA LYS A 18 6.31 -7.57 10.18
C LYS A 18 5.57 -6.33 9.66
N SER A 19 6.13 -5.63 8.68
CA SER A 19 5.53 -4.41 8.13
C SER A 19 5.65 -4.37 6.61
N LEU A 20 4.67 -3.75 5.94
CA LEU A 20 4.60 -3.61 4.49
C LEU A 20 4.24 -2.17 4.14
N GLY A 21 5.08 -1.51 3.35
CA GLY A 21 4.79 -0.21 2.73
C GLY A 21 4.04 -0.41 1.42
N PHE A 22 2.76 -0.04 1.39
CA PHE A 22 1.90 -0.20 0.20
C PHE A 22 1.15 1.10 -0.09
N SER A 23 1.16 1.53 -1.35
CA SER A 23 0.33 2.62 -1.87
C SER A 23 -0.40 2.17 -3.13
N PRO A 24 -1.75 2.17 -3.16
CA PRO A 24 -2.55 1.73 -4.30
C PRO A 24 -2.65 2.81 -5.40
N ILE A 25 -1.51 3.42 -5.74
CA ILE A 25 -1.41 4.45 -6.77
C ILE A 25 -0.85 3.78 -8.02
N ASN A 26 -1.75 3.27 -8.86
CA ASN A 26 -1.38 2.63 -10.12
C ASN A 26 -1.55 3.63 -11.29
N LYS A 27 -0.72 3.47 -12.34
CA LYS A 27 -0.82 4.25 -13.58
C LYS A 27 -0.70 5.78 -13.43
N THR A 28 -0.27 6.29 -12.29
CA THR A 28 0.04 7.71 -12.05
C THR A 28 1.56 7.92 -12.15
N PRO A 29 2.04 9.03 -12.75
CA PRO A 29 3.46 9.40 -12.66
C PRO A 29 3.89 9.55 -11.18
N ARG A 30 5.12 9.16 -10.86
CA ARG A 30 5.67 9.33 -9.51
C ARG A 30 6.08 10.79 -9.34
N LEU A 31 5.22 11.59 -8.72
CA LEU A 31 5.43 13.02 -8.47
C LEU A 31 5.51 13.34 -6.97
N ALA A 32 5.62 12.32 -6.11
CA ALA A 32 5.73 12.52 -4.66
C ALA A 32 6.93 13.43 -4.36
N HIS A 33 6.67 14.57 -3.72
CA HIS A 33 7.65 15.62 -3.39
C HIS A 33 8.25 16.37 -4.59
N ASP A 34 7.58 16.37 -5.75
CA ASP A 34 7.96 17.16 -6.92
C ASP A 34 6.95 18.27 -7.22
N HIS A 35 7.28 19.16 -8.15
CA HIS A 35 6.39 20.20 -8.63
C HIS A 35 5.22 19.60 -9.41
N ASN A 36 4.04 20.23 -9.29
CA ASN A 36 2.79 19.78 -9.92
C ASN A 36 2.37 18.36 -9.51
N GLU A 37 2.61 17.97 -8.25
CA GLU A 37 2.09 16.74 -7.68
C GLU A 37 0.56 16.68 -7.82
N TYR A 38 0.06 15.60 -8.43
CA TYR A 38 -1.36 15.35 -8.55
C TYR A 38 -1.66 13.84 -8.49
N LEU A 39 -2.89 13.53 -8.12
CA LEU A 39 -3.44 12.19 -8.16
C LEU A 39 -4.82 12.23 -8.83
N GLU A 40 -5.06 11.29 -9.73
CA GLU A 40 -6.34 11.20 -10.42
C GLU A 40 -7.43 10.64 -9.50
N GLU A 41 -8.63 11.21 -9.58
CA GLU A 41 -9.73 10.92 -8.66
C GLU A 41 -10.12 9.43 -8.66
N ARG A 42 -10.21 8.78 -9.82
CA ARG A 42 -10.59 7.35 -9.89
C ARG A 42 -9.52 6.48 -9.25
N THR A 43 -8.25 6.84 -9.38
CA THR A 43 -7.14 6.14 -8.72
C THR A 43 -7.23 6.27 -7.20
N PHE A 44 -7.57 7.46 -6.69
CA PHE A 44 -7.80 7.67 -5.27
C PHE A 44 -8.99 6.84 -4.75
N LEU A 45 -10.15 6.92 -5.41
CA LEU A 45 -11.35 6.16 -5.05
C LEU A 45 -11.10 4.64 -5.10
N ARG A 46 -10.39 4.16 -6.13
CA ARG A 46 -10.00 2.76 -6.22
C ARG A 46 -9.05 2.35 -5.09
N GLY A 47 -8.18 3.26 -4.65
CA GLY A 47 -7.32 3.04 -3.49
C GLY A 47 -8.12 2.76 -2.22
N ILE A 48 -9.22 3.47 -2.00
CA ILE A 48 -10.13 3.25 -0.86
C ILE A 48 -10.71 1.83 -0.89
N GLU A 49 -11.25 1.40 -2.03
CA GLU A 49 -11.81 0.05 -2.19
C GLU A 49 -10.78 -1.06 -1.95
N ILE A 50 -9.51 -0.80 -2.28
CA ILE A 50 -8.41 -1.74 -2.05
C ILE A 50 -8.10 -1.81 -0.55
N TYR A 51 -7.96 -0.67 0.13
CA TYR A 51 -7.69 -0.65 1.56
C TYR A 51 -8.81 -1.27 2.38
N GLU A 52 -10.07 -1.03 2.02
CA GLU A 52 -11.22 -1.68 2.68
C GLU A 52 -11.06 -3.21 2.68
N LYS A 53 -10.75 -3.81 1.53
CA LYS A 53 -10.56 -5.26 1.40
C LYS A 53 -9.32 -5.76 2.14
N VAL A 54 -8.24 -4.98 2.13
CA VAL A 54 -6.98 -5.36 2.80
C VAL A 54 -7.16 -5.32 4.31
N ILE A 55 -7.73 -4.26 4.86
CA ILE A 55 -7.93 -4.09 6.30
C ILE A 55 -8.86 -5.17 6.85
N LEU A 56 -9.98 -5.45 6.17
CA LEU A 56 -10.88 -6.53 6.57
C LEU A 56 -10.16 -7.89 6.60
N LYS A 57 -9.43 -8.22 5.52
CA LYS A 57 -8.68 -9.48 5.46
C LYS A 57 -7.57 -9.58 6.50
N LEU A 58 -6.90 -8.48 6.83
CA LEU A 58 -5.85 -8.45 7.85
C LEU A 58 -6.43 -8.55 9.26
N GLY A 59 -7.61 -7.97 9.50
CA GLY A 59 -8.32 -8.07 10.78
C GLY A 59 -8.90 -9.46 11.05
N ASP A 60 -9.26 -10.19 9.99
CA ASP A 60 -9.82 -11.54 10.08
C ASP A 60 -8.75 -12.66 10.04
N LEU A 61 -7.46 -12.32 10.14
CA LEU A 61 -6.41 -13.33 10.13
C LEU A 61 -6.46 -14.19 11.41
N PRO A 62 -6.27 -15.51 11.29
CA PRO A 62 -6.10 -16.37 12.45
C PRO A 62 -4.83 -15.96 13.21
N GLU A 63 -4.82 -16.19 14.52
CA GLU A 63 -3.64 -15.91 15.36
C GLU A 63 -2.39 -16.56 14.77
N ASP A 64 -1.33 -15.76 14.61
CA ASP A 64 -0.05 -16.23 14.12
C ASP A 64 0.59 -17.11 15.21
N LYS A 65 0.60 -18.44 14.99
CA LYS A 65 1.24 -19.42 15.89
C LYS A 65 2.75 -19.51 15.69
N SER A 66 3.38 -18.52 15.06
CA SER A 66 4.83 -18.47 14.95
C SER A 66 5.44 -18.11 16.31
N ASN A 67 5.78 -19.15 17.07
CA ASN A 67 6.60 -19.11 18.28
C ASN A 67 7.95 -18.44 18.05
#